data_AF-A0A927RSZ8-F1
#
_entry.id   AF-A0A927RSZ8-F1
#
_cell.length_a   1.000
_cell.length_b   1.000
_cell.length_c   1.000
_cell.angle_alpha   90.00
_cell.angle_beta   90.00
_cell.angle_gamma   90.00
#
_symmetry.space_group_name_H-M   'P 1'
#
loop_
_entity.id
_entity.type
_entity.pdbx_description
1 polymer ?
#
loop_
_entity_poly.entity_id
_entity_poly.type
_entity_poly.pdbx_seq_one_letter_code
_entity_poly.pdbx_strand_id
1 'polypeptide(L)'
;MSRQEREEIRDLPEKYKPMGAWGYWAWSIIYSFPIVGLIFIIVNSLRNCNIARRNHARSFLCTYILVILIIGITFLILYFTGVFQMILDFIDGMLKIT
;
A
#
# COMPACT_ATOMS: atom_id res chain seq x y z
N MET A 1 -15.13 -22.82 3.70
CA MET A 1 -14.10 -23.87 3.67
C MET A 1 -14.71 -25.20 4.07
N SER A 2 -14.94 -26.07 3.09
CA SER A 2 -15.43 -27.44 3.28
C SER A 2 -14.36 -28.32 3.94
N ARG A 3 -14.71 -29.55 4.33
CA ARG A 3 -13.72 -30.49 4.88
C ARG A 3 -12.70 -30.94 3.82
N GLN A 4 -13.16 -31.18 2.60
CA GLN A 4 -12.31 -31.58 1.47
C GLN A 4 -11.28 -30.50 1.14
N GLU A 5 -11.69 -29.24 1.04
CA GLU A 5 -10.78 -28.11 0.80
C GLU A 5 -9.69 -27.99 1.88
N ARG A 6 -10.03 -28.28 3.15
CA ARG A 6 -9.04 -28.28 4.25
C ARG A 6 -7.99 -29.36 4.07
N GLU A 7 -8.40 -30.55 3.63
CA GLU A 7 -7.49 -31.67 3.40
C GLU A 7 -6.57 -31.38 2.22
N GLU A 8 -7.11 -30.86 1.12
CA GLU A 8 -6.32 -30.40 -0.03
C GLU A 8 -5.31 -29.32 0.36
N ILE A 9 -5.73 -28.31 1.14
CA ILE A 9 -4.84 -27.24 1.62
C ILE A 9 -3.75 -27.79 2.55
N ARG A 10 -4.08 -28.78 3.38
CA ARG A 10 -3.12 -29.40 4.31
C ARG A 10 -1.99 -30.08 3.55
N ASP A 11 -2.30 -30.68 2.41
CA ASP A 11 -1.36 -31.44 1.60
C ASP A 11 -0.52 -30.55 0.66
N LEU A 12 -0.85 -29.24 0.56
CA LEU A 12 -0.05 -28.27 -0.18
C LEU A 12 1.31 -28.01 0.49
N PRO A 13 2.39 -27.81 -0.30
CA PRO A 13 3.65 -27.30 0.22
C PRO A 13 3.45 -25.94 0.91
N GLU A 14 4.20 -25.68 1.98
CA GLU A 14 4.07 -24.47 2.81
C GLU A 14 4.06 -23.16 2.02
N LYS A 15 4.84 -23.12 0.92
CA LYS A 15 4.93 -21.96 0.02
C LYS A 15 3.61 -21.59 -0.67
N TYR A 16 2.76 -22.58 -0.90
CA TYR A 16 1.49 -22.44 -1.62
C TYR A 16 0.29 -22.46 -0.69
N LYS A 17 0.49 -22.61 0.63
CA LYS A 17 -0.61 -22.53 1.57
C LYS A 17 -1.26 -21.14 1.54
N PRO A 18 -2.59 -21.08 1.41
CA PRO A 18 -3.31 -19.83 1.36
C PRO A 18 -3.18 -19.12 2.71
N MET A 19 -3.08 -17.80 2.66
CA MET A 19 -3.13 -16.97 3.86
C MET A 19 -4.60 -16.76 4.25
N GLY A 20 -4.92 -16.90 5.54
CA GLY A 20 -6.26 -16.61 6.05
C GLY A 20 -6.61 -15.12 5.94
N ALA A 21 -7.90 -14.80 5.97
CA ALA A 21 -8.40 -13.42 5.86
C ALA A 21 -7.79 -12.49 6.93
N TRP A 22 -7.70 -12.94 8.18
CA TRP A 22 -7.04 -12.18 9.25
C TRP A 22 -5.56 -11.93 9.02
N GLY A 23 -4.87 -12.85 8.33
CA GLY A 23 -3.49 -12.65 7.91
C GLY A 23 -3.38 -11.52 6.89
N TYR A 24 -4.23 -11.51 5.87
CA TYR A 24 -4.30 -10.40 4.91
C TYR A 24 -4.59 -9.07 5.60
N TRP A 25 -5.59 -9.05 6.48
CA TRP A 25 -5.98 -7.85 7.21
C TRP A 25 -4.86 -7.29 8.08
N ALA A 26 -4.20 -8.13 8.89
CA ALA A 26 -3.08 -7.70 9.74
C ALA A 26 -1.89 -7.17 8.92
N TRP A 27 -1.55 -7.84 7.82
CA TRP A 27 -0.51 -7.35 6.91
C TRP A 27 -0.90 -6.02 6.26
N SER A 28 -2.16 -5.85 5.85
CA SER A 28 -2.65 -4.58 5.28
C SER A 28 -2.53 -3.42 6.26
N ILE A 29 -2.74 -3.63 7.57
CA ILE A 29 -2.50 -2.60 8.59
C ILE A 29 -1.04 -2.21 8.63
N ILE A 30 -0.14 -3.20 8.73
CA ILE A 30 1.31 -2.95 8.78
C ILE A 30 1.78 -2.22 7.51
N TYR A 31 1.34 -2.68 6.34
CA TYR A 31 1.72 -2.13 5.03
C TYR A 31 1.18 -0.71 4.77
N SER A 32 0.14 -0.29 5.49
CA SER A 32 -0.39 1.07 5.37
C SER A 32 0.50 2.14 6.03
N PHE A 33 1.45 1.75 6.89
CA PHE A 33 2.36 2.72 7.51
C PHE A 33 3.49 3.13 6.55
N PRO A 34 3.79 4.44 6.42
CA PRO A 34 4.67 4.94 5.36
C PRO A 34 6.13 4.48 5.50
N ILE A 35 6.69 4.46 6.73
CA ILE A 35 8.09 4.07 6.95
C ILE A 35 8.17 2.58 7.29
N VAL A 36 7.52 2.17 8.38
CA VAL A 36 7.56 0.79 8.86
C VAL A 36 6.95 -0.17 7.84
N GLY A 37 5.79 0.18 7.29
CA GLY A 37 5.12 -0.63 6.28
C GLY A 37 5.94 -0.80 5.02
N LEU A 38 6.62 0.26 4.54
CA LEU A 38 7.48 0.18 3.37
C LEU A 38 8.64 -0.81 3.55
N ILE A 39 9.28 -0.83 4.73
CA ILE A 39 10.33 -1.83 5.03
C ILE A 39 9.77 -3.25 4.94
N PHE A 40 8.63 -3.51 5.58
CA PHE A 40 7.99 -4.82 5.54
C PHE A 40 7.53 -5.21 4.13
N ILE A 41 7.00 -4.27 3.34
CA ILE A 41 6.62 -4.48 1.95
C ILE A 41 7.83 -4.93 1.14
N ILE A 42 8.95 -4.20 1.23
CA ILE A 42 10.18 -4.53 0.49
C ILE A 42 10.66 -5.93 0.88
N VAL A 43 10.83 -6.21 2.17
CA VAL A 43 11.31 -7.51 2.66
C VAL A 43 10.38 -8.65 2.22
N ASN A 44 9.06 -8.49 2.38
CA ASN A 44 8.10 -9.53 2.00
C ASN A 44 7.92 -9.67 0.48
N SER A 45 8.19 -8.63 -0.32
CA SER A 45 8.11 -8.69 -1.78
C SER A 45 9.25 -9.51 -2.42
N LEU A 46 10.40 -9.56 -1.73
CA LEU A 46 11.62 -10.26 -2.17
C LEU A 46 11.74 -11.67 -1.58
N ARG A 47 11.17 -11.93 -0.39
CA ARG A 47 11.20 -13.25 0.26
C ARG A 47 10.41 -14.31 -0.52
N ASN A 48 10.96 -15.53 -0.62
CA ASN A 48 10.37 -16.65 -1.36
C ASN A 48 9.57 -17.66 -0.52
N CYS A 49 9.16 -17.28 0.71
CA CYS A 49 8.59 -18.22 1.68
C CYS A 49 7.13 -18.59 1.41
N ASN A 50 6.24 -17.61 1.26
CA ASN A 50 4.80 -17.83 1.00
C ASN A 50 4.38 -16.93 -0.16
N ILE A 51 3.83 -17.53 -1.22
CA ILE A 51 3.54 -16.82 -2.46
C ILE A 51 2.41 -15.81 -2.32
N ALA A 52 1.39 -16.12 -1.52
CA ALA A 52 0.25 -15.25 -1.26
C ALA A 52 0.70 -13.96 -0.53
N ARG A 53 1.51 -14.09 0.53
CA ARG A 53 2.07 -12.93 1.25
C ARG A 53 2.98 -12.08 0.36
N ARG A 54 3.79 -12.72 -0.48
CA ARG A 54 4.70 -12.04 -1.41
C ARG A 54 3.93 -11.24 -2.47
N ASN A 55 2.90 -11.84 -3.07
CA ASN A 55 2.06 -11.17 -4.05
C ASN A 55 1.28 -10.01 -3.42
N HIS A 56 0.80 -10.19 -2.18
CA HIS A 56 0.16 -9.10 -1.41
C HIS A 56 1.11 -7.92 -1.20
N ALA A 57 2.35 -8.18 -0.77
CA ALA A 57 3.37 -7.14 -0.60
C ALA A 57 3.67 -6.41 -1.92
N ARG A 58 3.80 -7.13 -3.03
CA ARG A 58 4.05 -6.54 -4.36
C ARG A 58 2.88 -5.67 -4.84
N SER A 59 1.64 -6.09 -4.59
CA SER A 59 0.46 -5.27 -4.88
C SER A 59 0.52 -3.94 -4.14
N PHE A 60 0.80 -3.96 -2.83
CA PHE A 60 0.97 -2.74 -2.03
C PHE A 60 2.13 -1.86 -2.52
N LEU A 61 3.27 -2.47 -2.91
CA LEU A 61 4.38 -1.73 -3.49
C LEU A 61 3.97 -1.00 -4.76
N CYS A 62 3.27 -1.69 -5.67
CA CYS A 62 2.72 -1.07 -6.89
C CYS A 62 1.73 0.04 -6.56
N THR A 63 0.85 -0.14 -5.58
CA THR A 63 -0.07 0.92 -5.11
C THR A 63 0.68 2.14 -4.60
N TYR A 64 1.74 1.96 -3.80
CA TYR A 64 2.57 3.08 -3.32
C TYR A 64 3.20 3.86 -4.48
N ILE A 65 3.76 3.16 -5.47
CA ILE A 65 4.33 3.79 -6.67
C ILE A 65 3.26 4.59 -7.41
N LEU A 66 2.07 4.01 -7.62
CA LEU A 66 0.96 4.70 -8.29
C LEU A 66 0.51 5.95 -7.54
N VAL A 67 0.40 5.88 -6.20
CA VAL A 67 0.02 7.04 -5.38
C VAL A 67 1.07 8.15 -5.49
N ILE A 68 2.36 7.82 -5.41
CA ILE A 68 3.45 8.80 -5.58
C ILE A 68 3.39 9.44 -6.97
N LEU A 69 3.15 8.67 -8.02
CA LEU A 69 3.03 9.20 -9.38
C LEU A 69 1.83 10.14 -9.52
N ILE A 70 0.65 9.75 -9.00
CA ILE A 70 -0.55 10.59 -9.03
C ILE A 70 -0.30 11.90 -8.28
N ILE A 71 0.23 11.83 -7.05
CA ILE A 71 0.55 13.00 -6.24
C ILE A 71 1.54 13.91 -7.00
N GLY A 72 2.61 13.34 -7.55
CA GLY A 72 3.61 14.10 -8.31
C GLY A 72 3.03 14.81 -9.54
N ILE A 73 2.18 14.13 -10.31
CA ILE A 73 1.49 14.72 -11.46
C ILE A 73 0.52 15.82 -11.01
N THR A 74 -0.25 15.60 -9.94
CA THR A 74 -1.15 16.62 -9.40
C THR A 74 -0.38 17.87 -8.97
N PHE A 75 0.72 17.72 -8.24
CA PHE A 75 1.58 18.85 -7.86
C PHE A 75 2.14 19.59 -9.08
N LEU A 76 2.57 18.85 -10.11
CA LEU A 76 3.07 19.43 -11.34
C LEU A 76 2.00 20.30 -12.04
N ILE A 77 0.77 19.80 -12.16
CA ILE A 77 -0.36 20.53 -12.75
C ILE A 77 -0.67 21.79 -11.93
N LEU A 78 -0.75 21.67 -10.59
CA LEU A 78 -1.05 22.80 -9.71
C LEU A 78 0.02 23.89 -9.79
N TYR A 79 1.29 23.50 -9.93
CA TYR A 79 2.40 24.42 -10.11
C TYR A 79 2.31 25.18 -11.45
N PHE A 80 2.13 24.47 -12.57
CA PHE A 80 2.09 25.11 -13.90
C PHE A 80 0.84 25.97 -14.14
N THR A 81 -0.29 25.61 -13.53
CA THR A 81 -1.54 26.37 -13.67
C THR A 81 -1.59 27.60 -12.76
N GLY A 82 -0.63 27.78 -11.85
CA GLY A 82 -0.63 28.86 -10.86
C GLY A 82 -1.66 28.70 -9.74
N VAL A 83 -2.53 27.69 -9.82
CA VAL A 83 -3.55 27.36 -8.80
C VAL A 83 -2.90 27.12 -7.45
N PHE A 84 -1.69 26.54 -7.42
CA PHE A 84 -0.95 26.35 -6.17
C PHE A 84 -0.69 27.67 -5.43
N GLN A 85 -0.27 28.72 -6.14
CA GLN A 85 -0.01 30.02 -5.52
C GLN A 85 -1.29 30.69 -5.05
N MET A 86 -2.36 30.62 -5.85
CA MET A 86 -3.68 31.15 -5.46
C MET A 86 -4.18 30.56 -4.14
N ILE A 87 -3.96 29.25 -3.92
CA ILE A 87 -4.33 28.58 -2.67
C ILE A 87 -3.48 29.09 -1.50
N LEU A 88 -2.17 29.25 -1.68
CA LEU A 88 -1.28 29.75 -0.64
C LEU A 88 -1.64 31.18 -0.22
N ASP A 89 -1.89 32.06 -1.19
CA ASP A 89 -2.28 33.44 -0.94
C ASP A 89 -3.63 33.53 -0.19
N PHE A 90 -4.57 32.65 -0.53
CA PHE A 90 -5.85 32.54 0.18
C PHE A 90 -5.67 32.11 1.65
N ILE A 91 -4.81 31.11 1.91
CA ILE A 91 -4.53 30.64 3.27
C ILE A 91 -3.85 31.73 4.11
N ASP A 92 -2.85 32.41 3.55
CA ASP A 92 -2.16 33.52 4.20
C ASP A 92 -3.13 34.66 4.53
N GLY A 93 -4.05 34.97 3.62
CA GLY A 93 -5.14 35.92 3.84
C GLY A 93 -6.04 35.54 5.02
N MET A 94 -6.42 34.26 5.17
CA MET A 94 -7.22 33.81 6.31
C MET A 94 -6.46 33.89 7.64
N LEU A 95 -5.19 33.50 7.65
CA LEU A 95 -4.37 33.49 8.86
C LEU A 95 -4.09 34.91 9.38
N LYS A 96 -4.01 35.91 8.49
CA LYS A 96 -3.81 37.33 8.87
C LYS A 96 -5.06 37.99 9.46
N ILE A 97 -6.24 37.39 9.30
CA ILE A 97 -7.52 37.93 9.82
C ILE A 97 -7.84 37.37 11.22
N THR A 98 -7.17 36.30 11.66
CA THR A 98 -7.32 35.70 12.99
C THR A 98 -6.28 36.23 13.97
#